data_AF-A0A8T4I2M5-F1
#
_entry.id   AF-A0A8T4I2M5-F1
#
_cell.length_a   1.000
_cell.length_b   1.000
_cell.length_c   1.000
_cell.angle_alpha   90.00
_cell.angle_beta   90.00
_cell.angle_gamma   90.00
#
_symmetry.space_group_name_H-M   'P 1'
#
loop_
_entity.id
_entity.type
_entity.pdbx_description
1 polymer ?
#
loop_
_entity_poly.entity_id
_entity_poly.type
_entity_poly.pdbx_seq_one_letter_code
_entity_poly.pdbx_strand_id
1 'polypeptide(L)'
;TGAALQGELIGEPLAYSRSVSGKLRRQSTSVDSGLRAIGGDYAQAAYGVGMEISIKLSREATYIDEDGAVHSAFQENLVLLLAE
;
A
#
# COMPACT_ATOMS: atom_id res chain seq x y z
N THR A 1 1.30 13.67 -12.08
CA THR A 1 1.13 14.37 -10.80
C THR A 1 -0.26 14.97 -10.77
N GLY A 2 -1.17 14.38 -10.00
CA GLY A 2 -2.58 14.77 -10.05
C GLY A 2 -3.47 13.69 -9.51
N ALA A 3 -3.50 13.56 -8.18
CA ALA A 3 -4.59 12.91 -7.50
C ALA A 3 -5.11 13.95 -6.50
N ALA A 4 -6.33 14.44 -6.74
CA ALA A 4 -7.07 15.16 -5.72
C ALA A 4 -7.40 14.13 -4.62
N LEU A 5 -6.48 13.94 -3.67
CA LEU A 5 -6.51 12.84 -2.69
C LEU A 5 -7.33 13.18 -1.44
N GLN A 6 -7.61 14.46 -1.21
CA GLN A 6 -8.40 14.96 -0.10
C GLN A 6 -9.35 16.06 -0.59
N GLY A 7 -10.56 16.04 -0.07
CA GLY A 7 -11.59 17.04 -0.30
C GLY A 7 -12.50 17.15 0.91
N GLU A 8 -13.58 17.90 0.76
CA GLU A 8 -14.61 18.06 1.77
C GLU A 8 -15.96 17.73 1.14
N LEU A 9 -16.80 17.02 1.88
CA LEU A 9 -18.19 16.78 1.52
C LEU A 9 -19.03 17.20 2.73
N ILE A 10 -19.92 18.17 2.54
CA ILE A 10 -20.88 18.64 3.57
C ILE A 10 -20.24 19.03 4.92
N GLY A 11 -19.05 19.64 4.93
CA GLY A 11 -18.35 19.97 6.17
C GLY A 11 -17.40 18.88 6.68
N GLU A 12 -17.46 17.68 6.09
CA GLU A 12 -16.69 16.52 6.52
C GLU A 12 -15.50 16.23 5.60
N PRO A 13 -14.33 15.86 6.15
CA PRO A 13 -13.18 15.50 5.33
C PRO A 13 -13.44 14.21 4.55
N LEU A 14 -13.07 14.22 3.27
CA LEU A 14 -13.19 13.10 2.35
C LEU A 14 -11.81 12.75 1.78
N ALA A 15 -11.48 11.46 1.76
CA ALA A 15 -10.29 10.96 1.09
C ALA A 15 -10.65 9.81 0.14
N TYR A 16 -9.95 9.75 -0.99
CA TYR A 16 -10.14 8.69 -1.98
C TYR A 16 -9.04 7.63 -1.87
N SER A 17 -9.43 6.36 -1.77
CA SER A 17 -8.51 5.24 -1.91
C SER A 17 -9.18 4.01 -2.53
N ARG A 18 -8.45 3.33 -3.41
CA ARG A 18 -8.85 2.01 -3.96
C ARG A 18 -8.89 0.92 -2.89
N SER A 19 -8.25 1.14 -1.74
CA SER A 19 -8.30 0.21 -0.61
C SER A 19 -9.69 0.10 0.01
N VAL A 20 -10.58 1.09 -0.17
CA VAL A 20 -11.97 1.04 0.35
C VAL A 20 -12.73 -0.17 -0.21
N SER A 21 -12.52 -0.50 -1.49
CA SER A 21 -13.14 -1.63 -2.18
C SER A 21 -12.35 -2.95 -2.03
N GLY A 22 -11.10 -2.87 -1.55
CA GLY A 22 -10.19 -4.02 -1.44
C GLY A 22 -9.52 -4.43 -2.75
N LYS A 23 -9.96 -3.94 -3.92
CA LYS A 23 -9.34 -4.23 -5.22
C LYS A 23 -8.25 -3.22 -5.60
N LEU A 24 -7.07 -3.37 -5.00
CA LEU A 24 -5.94 -2.44 -5.20
C LEU A 24 -5.22 -2.62 -6.54
N ARG A 25 -5.09 -3.86 -7.03
CA ARG A 25 -4.49 -4.18 -8.33
C ARG A 25 -5.55 -4.71 -9.29
N ARG A 26 -5.51 -4.26 -10.55
CA ARG A 26 -6.46 -4.69 -11.58
C ARG A 26 -6.36 -6.20 -11.87
N GLN A 27 -5.14 -6.75 -11.81
CA GLN A 27 -4.85 -8.17 -12.02
C GLN A 27 -4.97 -9.02 -10.75
N SER A 28 -5.31 -8.44 -9.60
CA SER A 28 -5.49 -9.22 -8.39
C SER A 28 -6.75 -10.08 -8.49
N THR A 29 -6.66 -11.31 -7.98
CA THR A 29 -7.80 -12.22 -7.77
C THR A 29 -8.73 -11.75 -6.66
N SER A 30 -8.37 -10.70 -5.91
CA SER A 30 -9.23 -10.09 -4.91
C SER A 30 -10.53 -9.56 -5.53
N VAL A 31 -11.64 -9.99 -4.95
CA VAL A 31 -12.99 -9.58 -5.34
C VAL A 31 -13.28 -8.21 -4.75
N ASP A 32 -13.87 -7.31 -5.56
CA ASP A 32 -14.38 -6.02 -5.09
C ASP A 32 -15.49 -6.27 -4.06
N SER A 33 -15.33 -5.73 -2.85
CA SER A 33 -16.34 -5.85 -1.79
C SER A 33 -17.64 -5.11 -2.09
N GLY A 34 -17.67 -4.27 -3.12
CA GLY A 34 -18.80 -3.40 -3.45
C GLY A 34 -18.85 -2.12 -2.62
N LEU A 35 -17.96 -1.97 -1.62
CA LEU A 35 -17.86 -0.75 -0.82
C LEU A 35 -17.39 0.43 -1.68
N ARG A 36 -18.00 1.60 -1.46
CA ARG A 36 -17.73 2.85 -2.22
C ARG A 36 -17.34 4.02 -1.33
N ALA A 37 -17.86 4.04 -0.10
CA ALA A 37 -17.50 4.99 0.92
C ALA A 37 -17.68 4.33 2.29
N ILE A 38 -16.87 4.76 3.26
CA ILE A 38 -17.02 4.47 4.67
C ILE A 38 -17.01 5.83 5.36
N GLY A 39 -17.94 6.04 6.29
CA GLY A 39 -18.07 7.28 7.04
C GLY A 39 -18.42 6.99 8.49
N GLY A 40 -18.13 7.96 9.36
CA GLY A 40 -18.33 7.85 10.80
C GLY A 40 -17.34 8.73 11.57
N ASP A 41 -17.39 8.66 12.89
CA ASP A 41 -16.42 9.32 13.76
C ASP A 41 -15.13 8.51 13.84
N TYR A 42 -14.13 8.90 13.05
CA TYR A 42 -12.81 8.27 13.02
C TYR A 42 -11.93 8.65 14.22
N ALA A 43 -12.31 9.61 15.07
CA ALA A 43 -11.55 9.92 16.28
C ALA A 43 -11.62 8.78 17.31
N GLN A 44 -12.64 7.92 17.21
CA GLN A 44 -12.79 6.72 18.03
C GLN A 44 -11.94 5.55 17.52
N ALA A 45 -11.47 5.60 16.27
CA ALA A 45 -10.64 4.55 15.71
C ALA A 45 -9.22 4.68 16.27
N ALA A 46 -8.85 3.79 17.19
CA ALA A 46 -7.46 3.67 17.63
C ALA A 46 -6.65 2.93 16.57
N TYR A 47 -5.74 3.66 15.91
CA TYR A 47 -4.77 3.10 14.98
C TYR A 47 -3.40 3.75 15.19
N GLY A 48 -2.34 3.05 14.81
CA GLY A 48 -0.98 3.55 14.96
C GLY A 48 0.03 2.54 14.44
N VAL A 49 1.30 2.96 14.42
CA VAL A 49 2.42 2.08 14.09
C VAL A 49 3.07 1.64 15.40
N GLY A 50 3.20 0.33 15.60
CA GLY A 50 3.77 -0.24 16.84
C GLY A 50 5.30 -0.18 16.92
N MET A 51 5.97 0.12 15.81
CA MET A 51 7.43 0.22 15.68
C MET A 51 7.78 1.36 14.72
N GLU A 52 9.03 1.80 14.72
CA GLU A 52 9.49 2.80 13.75
C GLU A 52 9.57 2.19 12.34
N ILE A 53 8.99 2.89 11.36
CA ILE A 53 9.12 2.50 9.94
C ILE A 53 10.46 3.02 9.42
N SER A 54 11.36 2.11 9.07
CA SER A 54 12.66 2.40 8.49
C SER A 54 12.77 1.85 7.07
N ILE A 55 13.61 2.50 6.26
CA ILE A 55 13.90 2.08 4.89
C ILE A 55 15.35 1.60 4.83
N LYS A 56 15.54 0.35 4.40
CA LYS A 56 16.86 -0.24 4.12
C LYS A 56 17.02 -0.48 2.62
N LEU A 57 18.16 -0.07 2.08
CA LEU A 57 18.51 -0.23 0.67
C LEU A 57 19.62 -1.28 0.55
N SER A 58 19.45 -2.26 -0.35
CA SER A 58 20.49 -3.26 -0.61
C SER A 58 20.66 -3.52 -2.11
N ARG A 59 21.93 -3.66 -2.53
CA ARG A 59 22.34 -4.04 -3.88
C ARG A 59 22.87 -5.48 -3.97
N GLU A 60 22.92 -6.17 -2.83
CA GLU A 60 23.52 -7.51 -2.68
C GLU A 60 22.53 -8.55 -2.14
N ALA A 61 21.34 -8.11 -1.74
CA ALA A 61 20.29 -9.00 -1.25
C ALA A 61 19.70 -9.88 -2.37
N THR A 62 19.11 -10.99 -1.95
CA THR A 62 18.45 -11.97 -2.80
C THR A 62 16.96 -12.01 -2.46
N TYR A 63 16.09 -12.07 -3.46
CA TYR A 63 14.65 -12.28 -3.25
C TYR A 63 14.15 -13.50 -4.03
N ILE A 64 13.00 -14.03 -3.61
CA ILE A 64 12.29 -15.10 -4.31
C ILE A 64 11.07 -14.46 -4.97
N ASP A 65 10.88 -14.71 -6.26
CA ASP A 65 9.75 -14.18 -7.02
C ASP A 65 8.46 -15.01 -6.82
N GLU A 66 7.40 -14.67 -7.56
CA GLU A 66 6.12 -15.37 -7.50
C GLU A 66 6.20 -16.80 -8.10
N ASP A 67 7.17 -17.07 -8.96
CA ASP A 67 7.39 -18.37 -9.61
C ASP A 67 8.38 -19.28 -8.84
N GLY A 68 8.92 -18.79 -7.72
CA GLY A 68 9.84 -19.51 -6.84
C GLY A 68 11.31 -19.47 -7.27
N ALA A 69 11.66 -18.65 -8.26
CA ALA A 69 13.02 -18.45 -8.71
C ALA A 69 13.80 -17.52 -7.76
N VAL A 70 15.08 -17.82 -7.58
CA VAL A 70 15.99 -17.06 -6.71
C VAL A 70 16.70 -16.00 -7.53
N HIS A 71 16.45 -14.73 -7.23
CA HIS A 71 17.01 -13.59 -7.93
C HIS A 71 18.03 -12.85 -7.07
N SER A 72 19.25 -12.69 -7.58
CA SER A 72 20.31 -11.93 -6.92
C SER A 72 20.32 -10.49 -7.44
N ALA A 73 20.13 -9.52 -6.54
CA ALA A 73 20.12 -8.11 -6.91
C ALA A 73 21.43 -7.64 -7.55
N PHE A 74 22.55 -8.23 -7.14
CA PHE A 74 23.86 -7.91 -7.72
C PHE A 74 23.99 -8.42 -9.17
N GLN A 75 23.56 -9.66 -9.42
CA GLN A 75 23.69 -10.29 -10.75
C GLN A 75 22.75 -9.66 -11.79
N GLU A 76 21.59 -9.18 -11.34
CA GLU A 76 20.55 -8.63 -12.21
C GLU A 76 20.53 -7.10 -12.25
N ASN A 77 21.52 -6.44 -11.62
CA ASN A 77 21.62 -4.98 -11.52
C ASN A 77 20.34 -4.33 -10.95
N LEU A 78 19.82 -4.92 -9.87
CA LEU A 78 18.65 -4.45 -9.14
C LEU A 78 19.07 -3.73 -7.85
N VAL A 79 18.17 -2.88 -7.37
CA VAL A 79 18.25 -2.27 -6.04
C VAL A 79 16.99 -2.67 -5.29
N LEU A 80 17.16 -3.35 -4.18
CA LEU A 80 16.05 -3.78 -3.33
C LEU A 80 15.85 -2.77 -2.21
N LEU A 81 14.58 -2.48 -1.93
CA LEU A 81 14.14 -1.60 -0.85
C LEU A 81 13.28 -2.41 0.11
N LEU A 82 13.73 -2.50 1.36
CA LEU A 82 12.99 -3.08 2.46
C LEU A 82 12.43 -1.94 3.31
N ALA A 83 11.11 -1.89 3.44
CA ALA A 83 10.43 -1.04 4.41
C ALA A 83 9.95 -1.94 5.56
N GLU A 84 10.45 -1.68 6.77
CA GLU A 84 10.13 -2.42 8.01
C GLU A 84 9.69 -1.45 9.10
#